data_AF-A0A644W4K7-F1
#
_entry.id   AF-A0A644W4K7-F1
#
_cell.length_a   1.000
_cell.length_b   1.000
_cell.length_c   1.000
_cell.angle_alpha   90.00
_cell.angle_beta   90.00
_cell.angle_gamma   90.00
#
_symmetry.space_group_name_H-M   'P 1'
#
loop_
_entity.id
_entity.type
_entity.pdbx_description
1 polymer ?
#
loop_
_entity_poly.entity_id
_entity_poly.type
_entity_poly.pdbx_seq_one_letter_code
_entity_poly.pdbx_strand_id
1 'polypeptide(L)'
;MSKNDLLELLGISEINKGVCTGTTWMESGGLITESRSPIDGTLIAKVRNGSFAEYEMVIAKAQEAFSEWRKWPAPRRGEIVRQIGEALRERKAELGYLVTLEMGKIYQEGLGEVQEMIDICDFAVGQSRLLNGITMHSERIDHRMYDQYHPMGIVGLITSFNFPVAVWAWNSMIAAIAGDVVVWKPSSKTPLTAIAVQNIIAGVLKRNAVPEGVFNLMVAGSSVLGDNFVADRRIPLFSVTGSTAVGKHISEIVGRRLGKTIMELGGNNAVIISDKANLEMALKSVVFGAVGTAGQRCTSTRRLIIHESIYETVKEKLITAFRSVSEKIGNPFDQDVLVGPMIDQKAVEAYKDAISSAQAEGGKVVFGGKVLEGEAFSSGLYAVPSLVEAENHYHIVQEETFAPILYLIRYKTIEEAIALNNNVPQGLSSAIFTDSLSESEKFLSEAGSDCGIANVNIGTSGAEIGGAFGGEKDTGGGRESGSDSWKMYMRRQTNTINYSHELPLAQGIRFGF
;
A
#
# COMPACT_ATOMS: atom_id res chain seq x y z
N MET A 1 7.98 -25.15 -12.91
CA MET A 1 9.25 -24.41 -12.76
C MET A 1 9.82 -24.82 -11.42
N SER A 2 11.08 -25.26 -11.33
CA SER A 2 11.68 -25.54 -10.02
C SER A 2 11.98 -24.22 -9.30
N LYS A 3 12.11 -24.26 -7.96
CA LYS A 3 12.53 -23.08 -7.19
C LYS A 3 13.87 -22.53 -7.69
N ASN A 4 14.83 -23.39 -8.04
CA ASN A 4 16.14 -22.94 -8.52
C ASN A 4 16.03 -22.23 -9.88
N ASP A 5 15.23 -22.77 -10.82
CA ASP A 5 15.00 -22.14 -12.12
C ASP A 5 14.36 -20.75 -11.94
N LEU A 6 13.38 -20.65 -11.03
CA LEU A 6 12.73 -19.38 -10.70
C LEU A 6 13.73 -18.35 -10.18
N LEU A 7 14.55 -18.73 -9.19
CA LEU A 7 15.52 -17.83 -8.58
C LEU A 7 16.57 -17.38 -9.61
N GLU A 8 17.02 -18.28 -10.47
CA GLU A 8 17.94 -17.96 -11.57
C GLU A 8 17.32 -16.95 -12.56
N LEU A 9 16.07 -17.16 -12.98
CA LEU A 9 15.35 -16.26 -13.89
C LEU A 9 15.16 -14.85 -13.32
N LEU A 10 15.08 -14.72 -12.00
CA LEU A 10 14.96 -13.45 -11.28
C LEU A 10 16.31 -12.88 -10.81
N GLY A 11 17.42 -13.55 -11.13
CA GLY A 11 18.77 -13.12 -10.73
C GLY A 11 19.01 -13.19 -9.23
N ILE A 12 18.35 -14.11 -8.53
CA ILE A 12 18.50 -14.35 -7.09
C ILE A 12 19.52 -15.46 -6.87
N SER A 13 20.56 -15.17 -6.10
CA SER A 13 21.58 -16.11 -5.66
C SER A 13 21.32 -16.62 -4.24
N GLU A 14 22.18 -17.50 -3.72
CA GLU A 14 22.10 -17.95 -2.32
C GLU A 14 22.28 -16.79 -1.32
N ILE A 15 23.20 -15.86 -1.60
CA ILE A 15 23.44 -14.65 -0.81
C ILE A 15 23.42 -13.44 -1.74
N ASN A 16 22.36 -12.64 -1.62
CA ASN A 16 22.11 -11.49 -2.47
C ASN A 16 22.63 -10.21 -1.83
N LYS A 17 23.03 -9.24 -2.66
CA LYS A 17 23.35 -7.89 -2.20
C LYS A 17 22.05 -7.16 -1.90
N GLY A 18 21.99 -6.47 -0.77
CA GLY A 18 20.80 -5.71 -0.35
C GLY A 18 20.81 -4.23 -0.78
N VAL A 19 21.85 -3.75 -1.45
CA VAL A 19 22.01 -2.32 -1.80
C VAL A 19 22.28 -2.14 -3.28
N CYS A 20 21.47 -1.32 -3.95
CA CYS A 20 21.58 -1.00 -5.37
C CYS A 20 21.24 0.47 -5.66
N THR A 21 21.96 1.10 -6.59
CA THR A 21 21.70 2.47 -7.05
C THR A 21 21.03 2.54 -8.43
N GLY A 22 20.34 1.49 -8.85
CA GLY A 22 19.76 1.38 -10.19
C GLY A 22 20.23 0.09 -10.85
N THR A 23 21.47 0.10 -11.33
CA THR A 23 22.09 -1.08 -11.96
C THR A 23 23.36 -1.54 -11.24
N THR A 24 23.93 -0.69 -10.37
CA THR A 24 25.13 -1.01 -9.60
C THR A 24 24.77 -1.56 -8.22
N TRP A 25 25.11 -2.83 -7.99
CA TRP A 25 24.96 -3.49 -6.70
C TRP A 25 26.21 -3.32 -5.83
N MET A 26 26.05 -2.75 -4.63
CA MET A 26 27.16 -2.49 -3.71
C MET A 26 27.50 -3.72 -2.87
N GLU A 27 28.79 -3.91 -2.59
CA GLU A 27 29.22 -4.77 -1.50
C GLU A 27 28.94 -4.03 -0.19
N SER A 28 28.12 -4.63 0.67
CA SER A 28 27.79 -4.06 1.98
C SER A 28 28.51 -4.81 3.10
N GLY A 29 28.83 -4.10 4.19
CA GLY A 29 29.30 -4.70 5.45
C GLY A 29 28.19 -5.10 6.43
N GLY A 30 26.92 -4.96 6.06
CA GLY A 30 25.78 -5.22 6.95
C GLY A 30 25.49 -6.70 7.22
N LEU A 31 24.59 -6.95 8.17
CA LEU A 31 24.20 -8.29 8.60
C LEU A 31 23.58 -9.10 7.45
N ILE A 32 23.89 -10.40 7.41
CA ILE A 32 23.20 -11.34 6.53
C ILE A 32 21.92 -11.81 7.21
N THR A 33 20.77 -11.58 6.58
CA THR A 33 19.46 -12.07 7.04
C THR A 33 18.92 -13.12 6.09
N GLU A 34 18.06 -13.98 6.63
CA GLU A 34 17.40 -15.06 5.89
C GLU A 34 15.99 -14.62 5.47
N SER A 35 15.62 -14.91 4.23
CA SER A 35 14.24 -14.86 3.77
C SER A 35 13.69 -16.29 3.72
N ARG A 36 12.63 -16.55 4.49
CA ARG A 36 12.03 -17.87 4.66
C ARG A 36 10.59 -17.83 4.20
N SER A 37 10.17 -18.89 3.52
CA SER A 37 8.80 -19.04 3.05
C SER A 37 7.85 -19.23 4.23
N PRO A 38 6.76 -18.46 4.36
CA PRO A 38 5.74 -18.71 5.38
C PRO A 38 4.92 -19.99 5.10
N ILE A 39 5.04 -20.54 3.89
CA ILE A 39 4.30 -21.74 3.45
C ILE A 39 4.73 -22.96 4.25
N ASP A 40 6.04 -23.14 4.45
CA ASP A 40 6.64 -24.35 5.03
C ASP A 40 7.88 -24.07 5.90
N GLY A 41 8.27 -22.80 6.07
CA GLY A 41 9.46 -22.39 6.82
C GLY A 41 10.79 -22.59 6.08
N THR A 42 10.76 -23.04 4.83
CA THR A 42 11.98 -23.30 4.04
C THR A 42 12.75 -22.01 3.77
N LEU A 43 14.08 -22.08 3.85
CA LEU A 43 14.96 -20.98 3.46
C LEU A 43 14.85 -20.76 1.96
N ILE A 44 14.45 -19.55 1.52
CA ILE A 44 14.41 -19.18 0.11
C ILE A 44 15.82 -18.82 -0.34
N ALA A 45 16.38 -17.75 0.23
CA ALA A 45 17.74 -17.28 0.04
C ALA A 45 18.12 -16.32 1.19
N LYS A 46 19.35 -15.80 1.17
CA LYS A 46 19.86 -14.83 2.14
C LYS A 46 20.12 -13.48 1.47
N VAL A 47 20.13 -12.43 2.27
CA VAL A 47 20.42 -11.06 1.83
C VAL A 47 21.47 -10.44 2.75
N ARG A 48 22.53 -9.90 2.17
CA ARG A 48 23.48 -9.05 2.88
C ARG A 48 22.93 -7.63 2.91
N ASN A 49 22.40 -7.23 4.06
CA ASN A 49 21.76 -5.93 4.25
C ASN A 49 22.75 -4.78 4.12
N GLY A 50 22.26 -3.57 3.82
CA GLY A 50 23.03 -2.33 3.86
C GLY A 50 23.44 -1.92 5.29
N SER A 51 24.60 -1.29 5.42
CA SER A 51 24.99 -0.56 6.64
C SER A 51 24.72 0.94 6.48
N PHE A 52 24.96 1.72 7.53
CA PHE A 52 24.84 3.18 7.46
C PHE A 52 25.85 3.81 6.50
N ALA A 53 27.01 3.18 6.26
CA ALA A 53 27.98 3.68 5.28
C ALA A 53 27.42 3.59 3.86
N GLU A 54 26.80 2.47 3.49
CA GLU A 54 26.16 2.34 2.17
C GLU A 54 24.93 3.25 2.03
N TYR A 55 24.22 3.55 3.12
CA TYR A 55 23.16 4.56 3.10
C TYR A 55 23.67 5.92 2.62
N GLU A 56 24.77 6.42 3.19
CA GLU A 56 25.35 7.70 2.79
C GLU A 56 25.77 7.69 1.31
N MET A 57 26.31 6.57 0.82
CA MET A 57 26.65 6.42 -0.60
C MET A 57 25.41 6.46 -1.50
N VAL A 58 24.33 5.76 -1.11
CA VAL A 58 23.05 5.77 -1.83
C VAL A 58 22.44 7.17 -1.88
N ILE A 59 22.42 7.89 -0.75
CA ILE A 59 21.87 9.25 -0.72
C ILE A 59 22.69 10.23 -1.56
N ALA A 60 24.02 10.18 -1.47
CA ALA A 60 24.88 10.99 -2.33
C ALA A 60 24.60 10.73 -3.81
N LYS A 61 24.48 9.45 -4.19
CA LYS A 61 24.16 9.06 -5.57
C LYS A 61 22.77 9.52 -6.01
N ALA A 62 21.77 9.45 -5.13
CA ALA A 62 20.43 9.96 -5.39
C ALA A 62 20.41 11.48 -5.62
N GLN A 63 21.20 12.26 -4.86
CA GLN A 63 21.31 13.72 -5.05
C GLN A 63 21.95 14.08 -6.41
N GLU A 64 22.99 13.34 -6.80
CA GLU A 64 23.62 13.47 -8.13
C GLU A 64 22.62 13.16 -9.24
N ALA A 65 21.93 12.00 -9.16
CA ALA A 65 20.94 11.58 -10.13
C ALA A 65 19.79 12.57 -10.27
N PHE A 66 19.26 13.07 -9.15
CA PHE A 66 18.17 14.04 -9.15
C PHE A 66 18.52 15.31 -9.94
N SER A 67 19.77 15.77 -9.82
CA SER A 67 20.24 16.98 -10.52
C SER A 67 20.17 16.87 -12.04
N GLU A 68 20.33 15.65 -12.57
CA GLU A 68 20.19 15.32 -13.99
C GLU A 68 18.74 14.94 -14.35
N TRP A 69 18.17 13.95 -13.64
CA TRP A 69 16.87 13.34 -13.94
C TRP A 69 15.73 14.36 -14.00
N ARG A 70 15.73 15.35 -13.09
CA ARG A 70 14.73 16.41 -13.07
C ARG A 70 14.70 17.26 -14.35
N LYS A 71 15.79 17.28 -15.13
CA LYS A 71 15.91 18.01 -16.39
C LYS A 71 15.43 17.20 -17.60
N TRP A 72 15.32 15.88 -17.47
CA TRP A 72 14.72 15.06 -18.53
C TRP A 72 13.25 15.44 -18.68
N PRO A 73 12.72 15.71 -19.89
CA PRO A 73 11.31 16.04 -20.05
C PRO A 73 10.40 14.93 -19.50
N ALA A 74 9.28 15.29 -18.85
CA ALA A 74 8.37 14.31 -18.25
C ALA A 74 7.94 13.19 -19.22
N PRO A 75 7.61 13.47 -20.51
CA PRO A 75 7.30 12.40 -21.47
C PRO A 75 8.46 11.44 -21.75
N ARG A 76 9.73 11.90 -21.67
CA ARG A 76 10.91 11.03 -21.79
C ARG A 76 11.03 10.12 -20.57
N ARG A 77 10.73 10.63 -19.37
CA ARG A 77 10.67 9.82 -18.14
C ARG A 77 9.53 8.79 -18.23
N GLY A 78 8.39 9.20 -18.78
CA GLY A 78 7.27 8.31 -19.11
C GLY A 78 7.67 7.15 -20.02
N GLU A 79 8.50 7.38 -21.05
CA GLU A 79 8.99 6.29 -21.91
C GLU A 79 9.84 5.25 -21.15
N ILE A 80 10.62 5.68 -20.15
CA ILE A 80 11.34 4.74 -19.27
C ILE A 80 10.35 3.90 -18.47
N VAL A 81 9.33 4.53 -17.88
CA VAL A 81 8.27 3.85 -17.12
C VAL A 81 7.49 2.86 -18.00
N ARG A 82 7.17 3.22 -19.25
CA ARG A 82 6.55 2.29 -20.22
C ARG A 82 7.38 1.03 -20.39
N GLN A 83 8.69 1.19 -20.58
CA GLN A 83 9.61 0.07 -20.77
C GLN A 83 9.81 -0.77 -19.50
N ILE A 84 9.66 -0.18 -18.31
CA ILE A 84 9.59 -0.92 -17.04
C ILE A 84 8.33 -1.79 -17.03
N GLY A 85 7.17 -1.25 -17.44
CA GLY A 85 5.93 -2.01 -17.61
C GLY A 85 6.09 -3.22 -18.53
N GLU A 86 6.76 -3.07 -19.68
CA GLU A 86 7.07 -4.19 -20.57
C GLU A 86 7.96 -5.25 -19.90
N ALA A 87 9.03 -4.84 -19.21
CA ALA A 87 9.93 -5.76 -18.53
C ALA A 87 9.23 -6.54 -17.40
N LEU A 88 8.33 -5.89 -16.67
CA LEU A 88 7.48 -6.54 -15.67
C LEU A 88 6.50 -7.52 -16.32
N ARG A 89 5.92 -7.17 -17.48
CA ARG A 89 5.02 -8.03 -18.25
C ARG A 89 5.70 -9.31 -18.72
N GLU A 90 6.96 -9.22 -19.16
CA GLU A 90 7.81 -10.37 -19.55
C GLU A 90 8.20 -11.29 -18.37
N ARG A 91 8.06 -10.81 -17.13
CA ARG A 91 8.44 -11.52 -15.90
C ARG A 91 7.30 -11.67 -14.89
N LYS A 92 6.06 -11.50 -15.36
CA LYS A 92 4.86 -11.48 -14.51
C LYS A 92 4.69 -12.79 -13.75
N ALA A 93 4.86 -13.92 -14.43
CA ALA A 93 4.69 -15.25 -13.85
C ALA A 93 5.74 -15.53 -12.77
N GLU A 94 7.01 -15.23 -13.07
CA GLU A 94 8.14 -15.44 -12.17
C GLU A 94 8.02 -14.54 -10.93
N LEU A 95 7.80 -13.24 -11.13
CA LEU A 95 7.67 -12.32 -10.00
C LEU A 95 6.43 -12.63 -9.15
N GLY A 96 5.29 -12.97 -9.76
CA GLY A 96 4.09 -13.37 -9.02
C GLY A 96 4.27 -14.66 -8.22
N TYR A 97 5.07 -15.61 -8.76
CA TYR A 97 5.44 -16.82 -8.04
C TYR A 97 6.32 -16.48 -6.83
N LEU A 98 7.32 -15.60 -7.00
CA LEU A 98 8.18 -15.18 -5.89
C LEU A 98 7.40 -14.43 -4.80
N VAL A 99 6.46 -13.56 -5.18
CA VAL A 99 5.55 -12.89 -4.23
C VAL A 99 4.80 -13.94 -3.40
N THR A 100 4.28 -14.98 -4.04
CA THR A 100 3.58 -16.07 -3.36
C THR A 100 4.51 -16.84 -2.42
N LEU A 101 5.71 -17.18 -2.90
CA LEU A 101 6.70 -17.94 -2.13
C LEU A 101 7.20 -17.18 -0.90
N GLU A 102 7.45 -15.87 -1.03
CA GLU A 102 8.05 -15.05 0.02
C GLU A 102 7.02 -14.43 0.97
N MET A 103 5.84 -14.03 0.46
CA MET A 103 4.79 -13.37 1.26
C MET A 103 3.69 -14.33 1.74
N GLY A 104 3.35 -15.36 0.96
CA GLY A 104 2.36 -16.39 1.32
C GLY A 104 0.95 -16.18 0.75
N LYS A 105 0.69 -15.12 -0.02
CA LYS A 105 -0.60 -14.95 -0.73
C LYS A 105 -0.77 -15.99 -1.85
N ILE A 106 -2.01 -16.31 -2.22
CA ILE A 106 -2.28 -17.27 -3.30
C ILE A 106 -1.68 -16.81 -4.63
N TYR A 107 -1.28 -17.76 -5.48
CA TYR A 107 -0.56 -17.44 -6.73
C TYR A 107 -1.31 -16.49 -7.65
N GLN A 108 -2.64 -16.60 -7.72
CA GLN A 108 -3.47 -15.68 -8.48
C GLN A 108 -3.39 -14.23 -7.97
N GLU A 109 -3.29 -14.03 -6.64
CA GLU A 109 -3.07 -12.70 -6.07
C GLU A 109 -1.64 -12.20 -6.30
N GLY A 110 -0.64 -13.08 -6.29
CA GLY A 110 0.74 -12.72 -6.68
C GLY A 110 0.81 -12.23 -8.13
N LEU A 111 0.13 -12.92 -9.05
CA LEU A 111 -0.01 -12.48 -10.44
C LEU A 111 -0.79 -11.17 -10.58
N GLY A 112 -1.85 -11.01 -9.78
CA GLY A 112 -2.66 -9.79 -9.71
C GLY A 112 -1.82 -8.60 -9.28
N GLU A 113 -1.01 -8.75 -8.22
CA GLU A 113 -0.16 -7.67 -7.73
C GLU A 113 0.86 -7.19 -8.78
N VAL A 114 1.48 -8.11 -9.52
CA VAL A 114 2.39 -7.72 -10.61
C VAL A 114 1.62 -7.09 -11.77
N GLN A 115 0.37 -7.48 -12.00
CA GLN A 115 -0.48 -6.79 -12.98
C GLN A 115 -0.73 -5.33 -12.56
N GLU A 116 -0.99 -5.06 -11.28
CA GLU A 116 -1.16 -3.68 -10.81
C GLU A 116 0.10 -2.82 -11.03
N MET A 117 1.29 -3.42 -10.93
CA MET A 117 2.54 -2.73 -11.28
C MET A 117 2.62 -2.37 -12.77
N ILE A 118 2.15 -3.26 -13.63
CA ILE A 118 2.13 -3.05 -15.09
C ILE A 118 1.12 -1.95 -15.42
N ASP A 119 -0.08 -2.02 -14.84
CA ASP A 119 -1.16 -1.09 -15.13
C ASP A 119 -0.83 0.34 -14.65
N ILE A 120 -0.17 0.49 -13.50
CA ILE A 120 0.30 1.82 -13.07
C ILE A 120 1.42 2.35 -13.96
N CYS A 121 2.26 1.50 -14.56
CA CYS A 121 3.23 1.97 -15.54
C CYS A 121 2.51 2.59 -16.74
N ASP A 122 1.49 1.90 -17.27
CA ASP A 122 0.72 2.38 -18.41
C ASP A 122 -0.07 3.67 -18.08
N PHE A 123 -0.66 3.76 -16.89
CA PHE A 123 -1.28 4.99 -16.39
C PHE A 123 -0.27 6.14 -16.29
N ALA A 124 0.90 5.89 -15.70
CA ALA A 124 1.95 6.88 -15.51
C ALA A 124 2.50 7.40 -16.85
N VAL A 125 2.50 6.60 -17.92
CA VAL A 125 2.86 7.06 -19.27
C VAL A 125 1.91 8.16 -19.74
N GLY A 126 0.60 7.97 -19.60
CA GLY A 126 -0.39 9.00 -19.88
C GLY A 126 -0.20 10.23 -18.98
N GLN A 127 -0.05 10.00 -17.68
CA GLN A 127 0.13 11.05 -16.68
C GLN A 127 1.39 11.90 -16.91
N SER A 128 2.46 11.34 -17.50
CA SER A 128 3.70 12.05 -17.82
C SER A 128 3.51 13.21 -18.81
N ARG A 129 2.37 13.23 -19.54
CA ARG A 129 1.96 14.29 -20.46
C ARG A 129 0.92 15.23 -19.84
N LEU A 130 0.48 14.96 -18.62
CA LEU A 130 -0.64 15.62 -17.94
C LEU A 130 -0.25 16.18 -16.56
N LEU A 131 1.05 16.34 -16.28
CA LEU A 131 1.56 17.05 -15.08
C LEU A 131 1.33 18.57 -15.21
N ASN A 132 0.06 18.95 -15.36
CA ASN A 132 -0.37 20.27 -15.75
C ASN A 132 -0.47 21.22 -14.55
N GLY A 133 -0.10 22.48 -14.80
CA GLY A 133 -0.42 23.59 -13.91
C GLY A 133 -1.80 24.20 -14.18
N ILE A 134 -2.03 25.39 -13.66
CA ILE A 134 -3.27 26.15 -13.88
C ILE A 134 -2.90 27.57 -14.30
N THR A 135 -3.41 28.07 -15.43
CA THR A 135 -3.27 29.48 -15.82
C THR A 135 -4.46 30.29 -15.32
N MET A 136 -4.21 31.49 -14.78
CA MET A 136 -5.26 32.37 -14.24
C MET A 136 -5.02 33.83 -14.65
N HIS A 137 -6.07 34.65 -14.63
CA HIS A 137 -5.95 36.07 -14.94
C HIS A 137 -5.38 36.83 -13.75
N SER A 138 -4.36 37.66 -14.01
CA SER A 138 -3.85 38.61 -13.04
C SER A 138 -4.82 39.79 -12.89
N GLU A 139 -4.99 40.29 -11.67
CA GLU A 139 -5.68 41.57 -11.41
C GLU A 139 -4.86 42.80 -11.84
N ARG A 140 -3.54 42.62 -12.08
CA ARG A 140 -2.60 43.66 -12.52
C ARG A 140 -2.54 43.71 -14.04
N ILE A 141 -2.58 44.93 -14.60
CA ILE A 141 -2.31 45.19 -16.03
C ILE A 141 -0.90 44.70 -16.37
N ASP A 142 -0.73 44.15 -17.57
CA ASP A 142 0.54 43.65 -18.10
C ASP A 142 1.24 42.56 -17.27
N HIS A 143 0.45 41.71 -16.62
CA HIS A 143 0.95 40.57 -15.84
C HIS A 143 0.28 39.27 -16.27
N ARG A 144 1.07 38.19 -16.36
CA ARG A 144 0.59 36.82 -16.47
C ARG A 144 0.73 36.11 -15.13
N MET A 145 -0.29 35.35 -14.74
CA MET A 145 -0.27 34.54 -13.51
C MET A 145 -0.58 33.07 -13.83
N TYR A 146 0.16 32.15 -13.20
CA TYR A 146 -0.11 30.72 -13.33
C TYR A 146 0.54 29.94 -12.19
N ASP A 147 0.01 28.76 -11.92
CA ASP A 147 0.69 27.73 -11.14
C ASP A 147 1.41 26.74 -12.05
N GLN A 148 2.54 26.25 -11.57
CA GLN A 148 3.28 25.14 -12.16
C GLN A 148 3.75 24.18 -11.07
N TYR A 149 4.15 22.99 -11.48
CA TYR A 149 4.63 21.94 -10.58
C TYR A 149 6.07 21.57 -10.95
N HIS A 150 6.91 21.43 -9.92
CA HIS A 150 8.30 21.00 -10.07
C HIS A 150 8.57 19.74 -9.25
N PRO A 151 9.53 18.90 -9.66
CA PRO A 151 9.97 17.75 -8.88
C PRO A 151 10.29 18.13 -7.42
N MET A 152 9.93 17.25 -6.50
CA MET A 152 10.20 17.41 -5.07
C MET A 152 11.68 17.18 -4.73
N GLY A 153 12.29 16.11 -5.24
CA GLY A 153 13.64 15.69 -4.86
C GLY A 153 13.81 14.19 -4.72
N ILE A 154 14.36 13.77 -3.57
CA ILE A 154 14.44 12.36 -3.19
C ILE A 154 13.13 11.97 -2.48
N VAL A 155 12.53 10.87 -2.91
CA VAL A 155 11.41 10.21 -2.24
C VAL A 155 11.96 9.04 -1.45
N GLY A 156 11.91 9.14 -0.12
CA GLY A 156 12.15 8.01 0.77
C GLY A 156 10.91 7.12 0.78
N LEU A 157 11.03 5.88 0.32
CA LEU A 157 9.89 4.97 0.18
C LEU A 157 10.05 3.79 1.14
N ILE A 158 9.10 3.62 2.05
CA ILE A 158 9.06 2.52 3.01
C ILE A 158 7.80 1.69 2.74
N THR A 159 7.97 0.42 2.37
CA THR A 159 6.85 -0.47 2.01
C THR A 159 6.65 -1.59 3.03
N SER A 160 5.39 -2.04 3.17
CA SER A 160 5.01 -3.18 4.02
C SER A 160 5.22 -4.52 3.30
N PHE A 161 5.09 -5.62 4.04
CA PHE A 161 5.31 -6.98 3.52
C PHE A 161 4.18 -7.50 2.63
N ASN A 162 2.96 -6.99 2.81
CA ASN A 162 1.75 -7.63 2.31
C ASN A 162 1.45 -7.32 0.84
N PHE A 163 1.94 -6.18 0.34
CA PHE A 163 1.99 -5.83 -1.08
C PHE A 163 3.43 -5.41 -1.40
N PRO A 164 4.36 -6.37 -1.44
CA PRO A 164 5.79 -6.08 -1.47
C PRO A 164 6.26 -5.43 -2.78
N VAL A 165 5.46 -5.48 -3.86
CA VAL A 165 5.85 -4.96 -5.18
C VAL A 165 4.88 -3.90 -5.74
N ALA A 166 3.57 -3.99 -5.47
CA ALA A 166 2.61 -3.02 -6.00
C ALA A 166 2.77 -1.62 -5.39
N VAL A 167 2.89 -1.51 -4.07
CA VAL A 167 3.08 -0.22 -3.37
C VAL A 167 4.34 0.49 -3.86
N TRP A 168 5.40 -0.29 -4.13
CA TRP A 168 6.61 0.26 -4.74
C TRP A 168 6.33 0.83 -6.12
N ALA A 169 5.59 0.12 -6.97
CA ALA A 169 5.28 0.56 -8.32
C ALA A 169 4.40 1.82 -8.31
N TRP A 170 3.36 1.86 -7.47
CA TRP A 170 2.48 3.03 -7.34
C TRP A 170 3.24 4.31 -7.03
N ASN A 171 4.17 4.23 -6.08
CA ASN A 171 5.01 5.36 -5.72
C ASN A 171 6.07 5.66 -6.76
N SER A 172 6.82 4.64 -7.18
CA SER A 172 8.03 4.85 -7.96
C SER A 172 7.74 5.28 -9.39
N MET A 173 6.67 4.78 -10.00
CA MET A 173 6.29 5.19 -11.36
C MET A 173 5.82 6.64 -11.38
N ILE A 174 5.01 7.06 -10.40
CA ILE A 174 4.52 8.43 -10.27
C ILE A 174 5.67 9.40 -9.90
N ALA A 175 6.52 9.04 -8.94
CA ALA A 175 7.70 9.83 -8.58
C ALA A 175 8.67 9.98 -9.77
N ALA A 176 8.93 8.90 -10.50
CA ALA A 176 9.82 8.93 -11.66
C ALA A 176 9.30 9.85 -12.77
N ILE A 177 8.00 9.79 -13.12
CA ILE A 177 7.43 10.71 -14.11
C ILE A 177 7.36 12.15 -13.57
N ALA A 178 7.19 12.35 -12.27
CA ALA A 178 7.24 13.65 -11.62
C ALA A 178 8.65 14.28 -11.68
N GLY A 179 9.69 13.46 -11.87
CA GLY A 179 11.09 13.87 -12.01
C GLY A 179 11.89 13.71 -10.71
N ASP A 180 11.35 12.97 -9.76
CA ASP A 180 12.01 12.61 -8.51
C ASP A 180 12.84 11.34 -8.66
N VAL A 181 13.64 11.07 -7.64
CA VAL A 181 14.39 9.83 -7.49
C VAL A 181 13.95 9.10 -6.23
N VAL A 182 13.99 7.78 -6.22
CA VAL A 182 13.42 6.95 -5.15
C VAL A 182 14.53 6.24 -4.38
N VAL A 183 14.42 6.25 -3.05
CA VAL A 183 15.23 5.42 -2.14
C VAL A 183 14.29 4.47 -1.43
N TRP A 184 14.23 3.24 -1.91
CA TRP A 184 13.31 2.21 -1.44
C TRP A 184 13.92 1.36 -0.32
N LYS A 185 13.27 1.38 0.84
CA LYS A 185 13.50 0.47 1.96
C LYS A 185 12.30 -0.49 2.06
N PRO A 186 12.39 -1.72 1.50
CA PRO A 186 11.31 -2.69 1.60
C PRO A 186 11.18 -3.25 3.02
N SER A 187 10.07 -3.94 3.27
CA SER A 187 9.92 -4.77 4.45
C SER A 187 11.04 -5.81 4.55
N SER A 188 11.57 -6.02 5.76
CA SER A 188 12.56 -7.06 6.01
C SER A 188 12.00 -8.49 5.88
N LYS A 189 10.66 -8.64 5.77
CA LYS A 189 10.00 -9.93 5.57
C LYS A 189 9.97 -10.36 4.11
N THR A 190 10.08 -9.41 3.16
CA THR A 190 9.99 -9.67 1.72
C THR A 190 11.13 -9.00 0.92
N PRO A 191 12.41 -9.22 1.27
CA PRO A 191 13.52 -8.54 0.61
C PRO A 191 13.84 -9.08 -0.80
N LEU A 192 13.54 -10.36 -1.10
CA LEU A 192 13.90 -10.98 -2.37
C LEU A 192 13.00 -10.49 -3.51
N THR A 193 11.71 -10.28 -3.25
CA THR A 193 10.80 -9.62 -4.20
C THR A 193 11.32 -8.24 -4.60
N ALA A 194 11.84 -7.46 -3.66
CA ALA A 194 12.45 -6.16 -3.97
C ALA A 194 13.72 -6.26 -4.83
N ILE A 195 14.58 -7.23 -4.54
CA ILE A 195 15.78 -7.53 -5.34
C ILE A 195 15.41 -7.97 -6.75
N ALA A 196 14.40 -8.85 -6.88
CA ALA A 196 13.89 -9.30 -8.17
C ALA A 196 13.36 -8.15 -9.01
N VAL A 197 12.58 -7.24 -8.42
CA VAL A 197 12.10 -6.03 -9.10
C VAL A 197 13.28 -5.20 -9.63
N GLN A 198 14.31 -4.97 -8.80
CA GLN A 198 15.50 -4.23 -9.22
C GLN A 198 16.24 -4.90 -10.38
N ASN A 199 16.36 -6.24 -10.34
CA ASN A 199 16.98 -7.02 -11.42
C ASN A 199 16.17 -6.94 -12.73
N ILE A 200 14.83 -7.03 -12.65
CA ILE A 200 13.94 -6.94 -13.82
C ILE A 200 14.10 -5.59 -14.53
N ILE A 201 14.12 -4.49 -13.76
CA ILE A 201 14.21 -3.15 -14.37
C ILE A 201 15.64 -2.78 -14.81
N ALA A 202 16.68 -3.44 -14.29
CA ALA A 202 18.07 -3.06 -14.55
C ALA A 202 18.42 -2.98 -16.05
N GLY A 203 17.88 -3.91 -16.85
CA GLY A 203 18.05 -3.90 -18.31
C GLY A 203 17.44 -2.66 -18.99
N VAL A 204 16.33 -2.15 -18.46
CA VAL A 204 15.67 -0.91 -18.92
C VAL A 204 16.52 0.31 -18.58
N LEU A 205 17.01 0.37 -17.35
CA LEU A 205 17.81 1.50 -16.87
C LEU A 205 19.12 1.60 -17.66
N LYS A 206 19.82 0.48 -17.83
CA LYS A 206 21.12 0.41 -18.51
C LYS A 206 21.02 0.83 -19.98
N ARG A 207 20.07 0.28 -20.75
CA ARG A 207 19.95 0.54 -22.19
C ARG A 207 19.54 1.98 -22.52
N ASN A 208 18.87 2.65 -21.60
CA ASN A 208 18.44 4.05 -21.76
C ASN A 208 19.40 5.04 -21.09
N ALA A 209 20.51 4.57 -20.49
CA ALA A 209 21.44 5.38 -19.70
C ALA A 209 20.71 6.22 -18.65
N VAL A 210 19.77 5.62 -17.93
CA VAL A 210 19.13 6.27 -16.77
C VAL A 210 20.22 6.49 -15.71
N PRO A 211 20.33 7.69 -15.12
CA PRO A 211 21.36 7.95 -14.11
C PRO A 211 21.29 6.97 -12.94
N GLU A 212 22.44 6.44 -12.51
CA GLU A 212 22.54 5.72 -11.24
C GLU A 212 22.12 6.67 -10.12
N GLY A 213 21.16 6.24 -9.31
CA GLY A 213 20.55 7.02 -8.25
C GLY A 213 19.07 7.34 -8.47
N VAL A 214 18.48 7.01 -9.64
CA VAL A 214 17.04 7.24 -9.88
C VAL A 214 16.15 6.22 -9.17
N PHE A 215 16.51 4.94 -9.23
CA PHE A 215 15.79 3.85 -8.55
C PHE A 215 16.75 3.12 -7.61
N ASN A 216 16.81 3.54 -6.35
CA ASN A 216 17.68 2.93 -5.35
C ASN A 216 16.91 1.92 -4.49
N LEU A 217 17.57 0.84 -4.13
CA LEU A 217 17.11 -0.16 -3.19
C LEU A 217 18.08 -0.26 -2.02
N MET A 218 17.56 -0.25 -0.81
CA MET A 218 18.33 -0.50 0.40
C MET A 218 17.57 -1.39 1.38
N VAL A 219 17.86 -2.69 1.32
CA VAL A 219 17.42 -3.68 2.31
C VAL A 219 18.25 -3.48 3.58
N ALA A 220 17.61 -3.01 4.64
CA ALA A 220 18.25 -2.80 5.94
C ALA A 220 17.23 -2.89 7.08
N GLY A 221 17.65 -3.38 8.25
CA GLY A 221 16.83 -3.38 9.46
C GLY A 221 16.60 -1.95 10.00
N SER A 222 15.59 -1.78 10.85
CA SER A 222 15.29 -0.48 11.47
C SER A 222 16.38 0.01 12.43
N SER A 223 17.24 -0.88 12.92
CA SER A 223 18.44 -0.50 13.69
C SER A 223 19.50 0.22 12.87
N VAL A 224 19.47 0.08 11.53
CA VAL A 224 20.39 0.76 10.61
C VAL A 224 19.68 1.93 9.93
N LEU A 225 18.49 1.69 9.39
CA LEU A 225 17.62 2.70 8.76
C LEU A 225 16.27 2.77 9.48
N GLY A 226 16.22 3.58 10.53
CA GLY A 226 15.03 3.88 11.31
C GLY A 226 14.87 5.39 11.42
N ASP A 227 14.95 5.91 12.64
CA ASP A 227 14.77 7.34 12.94
C ASP A 227 15.77 8.23 12.20
N ASN A 228 17.01 7.78 12.05
CA ASN A 228 18.06 8.49 11.31
C ASN A 228 17.70 8.71 9.84
N PHE A 229 17.10 7.70 9.19
CA PHE A 229 16.67 7.78 7.79
C PHE A 229 15.54 8.81 7.65
N VAL A 230 14.50 8.71 8.48
CA VAL A 230 13.34 9.60 8.39
C VAL A 230 13.63 11.03 8.86
N ALA A 231 14.64 11.23 9.73
CA ALA A 231 15.14 12.53 10.15
C ALA A 231 16.02 13.24 9.09
N ASP A 232 16.38 12.57 8.01
CA ASP A 232 17.30 13.13 7.01
C ASP A 232 16.66 14.27 6.20
N ARG A 233 17.26 15.47 6.31
CA ARG A 233 16.79 16.68 5.62
C ARG A 233 17.03 16.66 4.11
N ARG A 234 17.88 15.76 3.60
CA ARG A 234 18.11 15.58 2.17
C ARG A 234 16.88 14.96 1.47
N ILE A 235 15.98 14.33 2.23
CA ILE A 235 14.79 13.65 1.73
C ILE A 235 13.54 14.51 2.04
N PRO A 236 13.04 15.29 1.06
CA PRO A 236 11.90 16.19 1.27
C PRO A 236 10.57 15.47 1.43
N LEU A 237 10.41 14.26 0.87
CA LEU A 237 9.17 13.49 0.91
C LEU A 237 9.43 12.06 1.35
N PHE A 238 8.64 11.58 2.32
CA PHE A 238 8.56 10.18 2.68
C PHE A 238 7.19 9.60 2.29
N SER A 239 7.18 8.54 1.49
CA SER A 239 5.99 7.69 1.34
C SER A 239 6.16 6.45 2.22
N VAL A 240 5.18 6.23 3.10
CA VAL A 240 5.26 5.22 4.15
C VAL A 240 3.98 4.40 4.16
N THR A 241 4.13 3.11 3.90
CA THR A 241 3.08 2.11 4.05
C THR A 241 3.42 1.17 5.19
N GLY A 242 2.55 1.06 6.18
CA GLY A 242 2.80 0.25 7.37
C GLY A 242 1.72 0.37 8.44
N SER A 243 2.05 0.01 9.68
CA SER A 243 1.09 0.14 10.78
C SER A 243 0.92 1.60 11.22
N THR A 244 -0.26 1.92 11.75
CA THR A 244 -0.54 3.26 12.29
C THR A 244 0.46 3.69 13.36
N ALA A 245 0.91 2.78 14.23
CA ALA A 245 1.91 3.08 15.25
C ALA A 245 3.25 3.54 14.64
N VAL A 246 3.73 2.86 13.60
CA VAL A 246 4.96 3.23 12.88
C VAL A 246 4.76 4.55 12.13
N GLY A 247 3.62 4.74 11.47
CA GLY A 247 3.31 5.96 10.74
C GLY A 247 3.24 7.21 11.62
N LYS A 248 2.64 7.11 12.82
CA LYS A 248 2.61 8.20 13.81
C LYS A 248 4.02 8.60 14.25
N HIS A 249 4.86 7.61 14.57
CA HIS A 249 6.27 7.85 14.96
C HIS A 249 7.07 8.53 13.83
N ILE A 250 6.95 8.05 12.60
CA ILE A 250 7.64 8.65 11.45
C ILE A 250 7.11 10.07 11.16
N SER A 251 5.79 10.28 11.22
CA SER A 251 5.17 11.59 11.01
C SER A 251 5.68 12.63 12.00
N GLU A 252 5.86 12.25 13.27
CA GLU A 252 6.44 13.13 14.29
C GLU A 252 7.86 13.58 13.90
N ILE A 253 8.72 12.63 13.50
CA ILE A 253 10.11 12.93 13.15
C ILE A 253 10.20 13.78 11.89
N VAL A 254 9.44 13.45 10.85
CA VAL A 254 9.41 14.20 9.58
C VAL A 254 8.82 15.60 9.80
N GLY A 255 7.77 15.71 10.62
CA GLY A 255 7.14 16.98 10.99
C GLY A 255 8.09 17.93 11.71
N ARG A 256 8.93 17.44 12.64
CA ARG A 256 9.95 18.26 13.34
C ARG A 256 10.93 18.95 12.39
N ARG A 257 11.17 18.39 11.20
CA ARG A 257 12.05 18.99 10.18
C ARG A 257 11.29 19.62 9.01
N LEU A 258 9.96 19.72 9.09
CA LEU A 258 9.07 20.26 8.05
C LEU A 258 9.18 19.52 6.71
N GLY A 259 9.44 18.21 6.75
CA GLY A 259 9.34 17.35 5.56
C GLY A 259 7.88 17.02 5.24
N LYS A 260 7.64 16.48 4.05
CA LYS A 260 6.31 16.00 3.63
C LYS A 260 6.20 14.49 3.78
N THR A 261 4.97 14.02 3.94
CA THR A 261 4.65 12.59 4.03
C THR A 261 3.48 12.22 3.13
N ILE A 262 3.52 11.00 2.59
CA ILE A 262 2.35 10.26 2.10
C ILE A 262 2.24 9.07 3.07
N MET A 263 1.16 9.03 3.84
CA MET A 263 0.96 8.03 4.89
C MET A 263 -0.19 7.11 4.48
N GLU A 264 0.13 5.85 4.22
CA GLU A 264 -0.81 4.77 3.90
C GLU A 264 -0.76 3.72 5.01
N LEU A 265 -1.53 3.95 6.07
CA LEU A 265 -1.44 3.20 7.31
C LEU A 265 -2.57 2.17 7.46
N GLY A 266 -2.82 1.72 8.69
CA GLY A 266 -3.78 0.65 9.00
C GLY A 266 -5.22 0.98 8.62
N GLY A 267 -6.01 -0.08 8.40
CA GLY A 267 -7.43 0.01 8.07
C GLY A 267 -8.27 -0.94 8.93
N ASN A 268 -9.34 -0.41 9.54
CA ASN A 268 -10.34 -1.20 10.26
C ASN A 268 -11.69 -1.18 9.52
N ASN A 269 -11.64 -1.70 8.30
CA ASN A 269 -12.64 -1.50 7.27
C ASN A 269 -13.94 -2.23 7.59
N ALA A 270 -15.08 -1.56 7.36
CA ALA A 270 -16.39 -2.11 7.59
C ALA A 270 -17.20 -2.30 6.31
N VAL A 271 -18.02 -3.34 6.30
CA VAL A 271 -19.12 -3.51 5.34
C VAL A 271 -20.44 -3.38 6.11
N ILE A 272 -21.35 -2.56 5.62
CA ILE A 272 -22.74 -2.46 6.09
C ILE A 272 -23.61 -3.31 5.17
N ILE A 273 -24.45 -4.20 5.72
CA ILE A 273 -25.46 -4.95 4.97
C ILE A 273 -26.85 -4.48 5.40
N SER A 274 -27.53 -3.79 4.48
CA SER A 274 -28.92 -3.37 4.60
C SER A 274 -29.90 -4.55 4.46
N ASP A 275 -31.09 -4.41 5.03
CA ASP A 275 -32.20 -5.35 4.80
C ASP A 275 -32.72 -5.33 3.36
N LYS A 276 -32.35 -4.30 2.59
CA LYS A 276 -32.61 -4.15 1.14
C LYS A 276 -31.45 -4.61 0.26
N ALA A 277 -30.45 -5.29 0.82
CA ALA A 277 -29.29 -5.73 0.08
C ALA A 277 -29.59 -6.98 -0.77
N ASN A 278 -28.96 -7.08 -1.93
CA ASN A 278 -28.72 -8.37 -2.57
C ASN A 278 -27.74 -9.20 -1.70
N LEU A 279 -28.30 -10.08 -0.87
CA LEU A 279 -27.54 -10.87 0.10
C LEU A 279 -26.51 -11.80 -0.55
N GLU A 280 -26.79 -12.36 -1.72
CA GLU A 280 -25.85 -13.28 -2.38
C GLU A 280 -24.56 -12.54 -2.79
N MET A 281 -24.71 -11.36 -3.38
CA MET A 281 -23.60 -10.49 -3.77
C MET A 281 -22.82 -9.97 -2.55
N ALA A 282 -23.54 -9.55 -1.51
CA ALA A 282 -22.95 -9.07 -0.26
C ALA A 282 -22.09 -10.16 0.40
N LEU A 283 -22.63 -11.37 0.56
CA LEU A 283 -21.94 -12.48 1.21
C LEU A 283 -20.66 -12.90 0.47
N LYS A 284 -20.72 -13.00 -0.87
CA LYS A 284 -19.53 -13.31 -1.69
C LYS A 284 -18.43 -12.26 -1.50
N SER A 285 -18.81 -10.98 -1.54
CA SER A 285 -17.87 -9.86 -1.36
C SER A 285 -17.26 -9.84 0.04
N VAL A 286 -18.07 -10.05 1.07
CA VAL A 286 -17.63 -10.06 2.47
C VAL A 286 -16.69 -11.23 2.75
N VAL A 287 -17.02 -12.44 2.28
CA VAL A 287 -16.15 -13.61 2.46
C VAL A 287 -14.81 -13.37 1.80
N PHE A 288 -14.79 -12.92 0.53
CA PHE A 288 -13.55 -12.60 -0.17
C PHE A 288 -12.73 -11.50 0.55
N GLY A 289 -13.38 -10.43 0.98
CA GLY A 289 -12.72 -9.30 1.66
C GLY A 289 -12.16 -9.65 3.04
N ALA A 290 -12.78 -10.58 3.76
CA ALA A 290 -12.35 -11.00 5.09
C ALA A 290 -11.25 -12.08 5.06
N VAL A 291 -11.35 -13.05 4.15
CA VAL A 291 -10.44 -14.23 4.12
C VAL A 291 -9.29 -14.07 3.12
N GLY A 292 -9.46 -13.24 2.09
CA GLY A 292 -8.45 -13.00 1.05
C GLY A 292 -7.12 -12.56 1.66
N THR A 293 -6.01 -13.08 1.12
CA THR A 293 -4.65 -12.85 1.66
C THR A 293 -4.53 -13.19 3.16
N ALA A 294 -5.33 -14.13 3.67
CA ALA A 294 -5.42 -14.46 5.10
C ALA A 294 -5.70 -13.24 6.00
N GLY A 295 -6.51 -12.27 5.52
CA GLY A 295 -6.86 -11.06 6.28
C GLY A 295 -5.74 -10.01 6.38
N GLN A 296 -4.66 -10.19 5.61
CA GLN A 296 -3.46 -9.34 5.63
C GLN A 296 -3.47 -8.29 4.52
N ARG A 297 -4.63 -7.76 4.13
CA ARG A 297 -4.73 -6.54 3.32
C ARG A 297 -5.00 -5.36 4.25
N CYS A 298 -4.48 -4.17 3.91
CA CYS A 298 -4.92 -2.94 4.58
C CYS A 298 -6.43 -2.72 4.37
N THR A 299 -6.97 -3.17 3.24
CA THR A 299 -8.39 -3.12 2.86
C THR A 299 -9.23 -4.33 3.29
N SER A 300 -8.69 -5.27 4.08
CA SER A 300 -9.44 -6.44 4.53
C SER A 300 -10.69 -6.03 5.31
N THR A 301 -11.82 -6.70 5.06
CA THR A 301 -13.05 -6.45 5.83
C THR A 301 -12.89 -7.04 7.22
N ARG A 302 -12.91 -6.19 8.25
CA ARG A 302 -12.73 -6.61 9.66
C ARG A 302 -14.01 -6.51 10.46
N ARG A 303 -14.91 -5.60 10.08
CA ARG A 303 -16.21 -5.39 10.73
C ARG A 303 -17.34 -5.59 9.73
N LEU A 304 -18.35 -6.35 10.11
CA LEU A 304 -19.58 -6.52 9.34
C LEU A 304 -20.75 -6.02 10.16
N ILE A 305 -21.35 -4.92 9.71
CA ILE A 305 -22.44 -4.21 10.39
C ILE A 305 -23.75 -4.61 9.68
N ILE A 306 -24.57 -5.43 10.31
CA ILE A 306 -25.70 -6.10 9.67
C ILE A 306 -27.02 -5.62 10.29
N HIS A 307 -28.00 -5.33 9.43
CA HIS A 307 -29.31 -4.91 9.89
C HIS A 307 -29.99 -6.01 10.71
N GLU A 308 -30.61 -5.65 11.84
CA GLU A 308 -31.12 -6.61 12.82
C GLU A 308 -32.12 -7.63 12.23
N SER A 309 -32.93 -7.22 11.25
CA SER A 309 -33.95 -8.08 10.62
C SER A 309 -33.39 -9.25 9.81
N ILE A 310 -32.13 -9.15 9.36
CA ILE A 310 -31.46 -10.17 8.53
C ILE A 310 -30.22 -10.78 9.20
N TYR A 311 -29.88 -10.33 10.41
CA TYR A 311 -28.64 -10.69 11.10
C TYR A 311 -28.44 -12.20 11.23
N GLU A 312 -29.46 -12.92 11.74
CA GLU A 312 -29.33 -14.36 11.97
C GLU A 312 -29.16 -15.13 10.64
N THR A 313 -29.90 -14.75 9.60
CA THR A 313 -29.76 -15.33 8.25
C THR A 313 -28.37 -15.09 7.66
N VAL A 314 -27.83 -13.88 7.78
CA VAL A 314 -26.48 -13.54 7.30
C VAL A 314 -25.43 -14.34 8.07
N LYS A 315 -25.53 -14.39 9.40
CA LYS A 315 -24.60 -15.15 10.27
C LYS A 315 -24.54 -16.62 9.88
N GLU A 316 -25.69 -17.29 9.73
CA GLU A 316 -25.74 -18.72 9.36
C GLU A 316 -25.12 -18.99 7.98
N LYS A 317 -25.38 -18.12 7.01
CA LYS A 317 -24.79 -18.20 5.67
C LYS A 317 -23.27 -17.97 5.70
N LEU A 318 -22.79 -17.03 6.52
CA LEU A 318 -21.35 -16.80 6.71
C LEU A 318 -20.67 -18.00 7.37
N ILE A 319 -21.26 -18.61 8.41
CA ILE A 319 -20.72 -19.82 9.04
C ILE A 319 -20.58 -20.94 8.00
N THR A 320 -21.59 -21.12 7.13
CA THR A 320 -21.54 -22.10 6.04
C THR A 320 -20.42 -21.80 5.04
N ALA A 321 -20.30 -20.54 4.62
CA ALA A 321 -19.27 -20.12 3.68
C ALA A 321 -17.86 -20.26 4.26
N PHE A 322 -17.64 -19.82 5.51
CA PHE A 322 -16.36 -19.93 6.21
C PHE A 322 -15.97 -21.39 6.44
N ARG A 323 -16.93 -22.28 6.70
CA ARG A 323 -16.68 -23.73 6.74
C ARG A 323 -16.15 -24.25 5.40
N SER A 324 -16.79 -23.89 4.29
CA SER A 324 -16.32 -24.28 2.96
C SER A 324 -14.94 -23.70 2.62
N VAL A 325 -14.66 -22.45 3.02
CA VAL A 325 -13.32 -21.84 2.86
C VAL A 325 -12.28 -22.56 3.70
N SER A 326 -12.64 -23.02 4.92
CA SER A 326 -11.69 -23.70 5.81
C SER A 326 -11.20 -25.04 5.27
N GLU A 327 -11.95 -25.67 4.36
CA GLU A 327 -11.55 -26.88 3.63
C GLU A 327 -10.55 -26.58 2.49
N LYS A 328 -10.37 -25.30 2.15
CA LYS A 328 -9.51 -24.79 1.07
C LYS A 328 -8.33 -23.95 1.60
N ILE A 329 -7.90 -24.22 2.84
CA ILE A 329 -6.66 -23.66 3.41
C ILE A 329 -5.52 -24.61 3.06
N GLY A 330 -4.42 -24.10 2.51
CA GLY A 330 -3.31 -24.95 2.11
C GLY A 330 -2.20 -24.21 1.38
N ASN A 331 -1.41 -24.95 0.61
CA ASN A 331 -0.31 -24.40 -0.16
C ASN A 331 -0.84 -23.38 -1.20
N PRO A 332 -0.39 -22.12 -1.16
CA PRO A 332 -0.91 -21.05 -2.03
C PRO A 332 -0.64 -21.25 -3.53
N PHE A 333 0.14 -22.27 -3.93
CA PHE A 333 0.33 -22.67 -5.32
C PHE A 333 -0.72 -23.65 -5.86
N ASP A 334 -1.49 -24.29 -4.99
CA ASP A 334 -2.53 -25.23 -5.41
C ASP A 334 -3.77 -24.47 -5.90
N GLN A 335 -4.33 -24.86 -7.05
CA GLN A 335 -5.40 -24.10 -7.72
C GLN A 335 -6.71 -24.01 -6.92
N ASP A 336 -6.99 -25.01 -6.08
CA ASP A 336 -8.21 -25.06 -5.27
C ASP A 336 -8.08 -24.35 -3.91
N VAL A 337 -6.87 -23.90 -3.55
CA VAL A 337 -6.60 -23.19 -2.29
C VAL A 337 -7.05 -21.74 -2.39
N LEU A 338 -7.77 -21.28 -1.36
CA LEU A 338 -8.28 -19.91 -1.27
C LEU A 338 -7.57 -19.08 -0.18
N VAL A 339 -6.94 -19.74 0.79
CA VAL A 339 -6.29 -19.08 1.93
C VAL A 339 -4.94 -19.73 2.20
N GLY A 340 -3.88 -18.93 2.09
CA GLY A 340 -2.51 -19.29 2.45
C GLY A 340 -2.17 -19.02 3.92
N PRO A 341 -0.88 -19.08 4.30
CA PRO A 341 -0.43 -18.78 5.65
C PRO A 341 -0.46 -17.29 5.99
N MET A 342 -0.44 -16.97 7.28
CA MET A 342 -0.02 -15.65 7.78
C MET A 342 1.50 -15.48 7.63
N ILE A 343 1.99 -14.24 7.65
CA ILE A 343 3.39 -13.96 7.29
C ILE A 343 4.42 -14.52 8.27
N ASP A 344 4.14 -14.52 9.58
CA ASP A 344 5.07 -14.97 10.62
C ASP A 344 4.38 -15.32 11.93
N GLN A 345 5.18 -15.84 12.88
CA GLN A 345 4.72 -16.26 14.19
C GLN A 345 4.10 -15.12 15.01
N LYS A 346 4.58 -13.87 14.84
CA LYS A 346 4.01 -12.71 15.52
C LYS A 346 2.59 -12.42 15.06
N ALA A 347 2.31 -12.59 13.76
CA ALA A 347 0.94 -12.49 13.24
C ALA A 347 0.03 -13.59 13.82
N VAL A 348 0.55 -14.82 13.98
CA VAL A 348 -0.18 -15.93 14.64
C VAL A 348 -0.49 -15.61 16.11
N GLU A 349 0.47 -15.07 16.85
CA GLU A 349 0.29 -14.65 18.24
C GLU A 349 -0.77 -13.56 18.34
N ALA A 350 -0.66 -12.50 17.52
CA ALA A 350 -1.66 -11.43 17.48
C ALA A 350 -3.07 -11.93 17.15
N TYR A 351 -3.20 -12.92 16.25
CA TYR A 351 -4.48 -13.58 15.96
C TYR A 351 -5.05 -14.29 17.19
N LYS A 352 -4.23 -15.07 17.92
CA LYS A 352 -4.67 -15.79 19.13
C LYS A 352 -5.06 -14.81 20.25
N ASP A 353 -4.27 -13.76 20.42
CA ASP A 353 -4.51 -12.73 21.43
C ASP A 353 -5.81 -11.98 21.12
N ALA A 354 -6.04 -11.59 19.87
CA ALA A 354 -7.28 -10.92 19.46
C ALA A 354 -8.53 -11.77 19.69
N ILE A 355 -8.47 -13.08 19.42
CA ILE A 355 -9.58 -14.01 19.72
C ILE A 355 -9.82 -14.09 21.23
N SER A 356 -8.76 -14.21 22.02
CA SER A 356 -8.85 -14.30 23.48
C SER A 356 -9.41 -13.00 24.10
N SER A 357 -8.93 -11.84 23.64
CA SER A 357 -9.43 -10.52 24.05
C SER A 357 -10.89 -10.33 23.68
N ALA A 358 -11.29 -10.72 22.47
CA ALA A 358 -12.70 -10.63 22.07
C ALA A 358 -13.62 -11.47 22.97
N GLN A 359 -13.20 -12.67 23.37
CA GLN A 359 -13.94 -13.49 24.33
C GLN A 359 -13.98 -12.86 25.74
N ALA A 360 -12.87 -12.30 26.20
CA ALA A 360 -12.78 -11.64 27.51
C ALA A 360 -13.66 -10.38 27.60
N GLU A 361 -13.84 -9.67 26.48
CA GLU A 361 -14.70 -8.49 26.38
C GLU A 361 -16.19 -8.83 26.19
N GLY A 362 -16.55 -10.12 26.09
CA GLY A 362 -17.95 -10.59 25.97
C GLY A 362 -18.36 -11.07 24.58
N GLY A 363 -17.43 -11.04 23.62
CA GLY A 363 -17.63 -11.55 22.27
C GLY A 363 -17.74 -13.07 22.21
N LYS A 364 -18.43 -13.56 21.19
CA LYS A 364 -18.66 -14.99 20.98
C LYS A 364 -18.07 -15.44 19.64
N VAL A 365 -17.07 -16.32 19.71
CA VAL A 365 -16.52 -16.99 18.51
C VAL A 365 -17.57 -17.99 18.00
N VAL A 366 -18.14 -17.72 16.83
CA VAL A 366 -19.16 -18.60 16.20
C VAL A 366 -18.58 -19.51 15.13
N PHE A 367 -17.37 -19.22 14.65
CA PHE A 367 -16.59 -20.07 13.76
C PHE A 367 -15.10 -19.73 13.85
N GLY A 368 -14.22 -20.70 13.62
CA GLY A 368 -12.77 -20.50 13.56
C GLY A 368 -12.12 -20.42 14.94
N GLY A 369 -11.19 -19.47 15.12
CA GLY A 369 -10.49 -19.23 16.39
C GLY A 369 -9.35 -20.21 16.68
N LYS A 370 -8.80 -20.87 15.66
CA LYS A 370 -7.74 -21.89 15.83
C LYS A 370 -6.68 -21.82 14.75
N VAL A 371 -5.47 -22.22 15.13
CA VAL A 371 -4.35 -22.46 14.21
C VAL A 371 -4.39 -23.92 13.78
N LEU A 372 -4.10 -24.18 12.51
CA LEU A 372 -4.05 -25.52 11.95
C LEU A 372 -2.74 -26.21 12.33
N GLU A 373 -2.83 -27.52 12.58
CA GLU A 373 -1.72 -28.39 12.95
C GLU A 373 -1.63 -29.56 11.97
N GLY A 374 -0.45 -30.17 11.86
CA GLY A 374 -0.19 -31.32 11.00
C GLY A 374 0.91 -31.08 9.97
N GLU A 375 1.28 -32.12 9.24
CA GLU A 375 2.42 -32.10 8.29
C GLU A 375 2.26 -31.02 7.20
N ALA A 376 1.04 -30.88 6.65
CA ALA A 376 0.70 -29.88 5.65
C ALA A 376 0.75 -28.42 6.18
N PHE A 377 0.79 -28.23 7.50
CA PHE A 377 0.80 -26.92 8.17
C PHE A 377 2.03 -26.76 9.07
N SER A 378 3.13 -27.41 8.71
CA SER A 378 4.37 -27.50 9.51
C SER A 378 5.03 -26.15 9.82
N SER A 379 4.73 -25.09 9.07
CA SER A 379 5.18 -23.73 9.41
C SER A 379 4.53 -23.15 10.68
N GLY A 380 3.37 -23.68 11.08
CA GLY A 380 2.58 -23.16 12.20
C GLY A 380 1.88 -21.83 11.91
N LEU A 381 1.88 -21.37 10.65
CA LEU A 381 1.40 -20.05 10.25
C LEU A 381 -0.01 -20.03 9.65
N TYR A 382 -0.70 -21.17 9.60
CA TYR A 382 -2.04 -21.28 9.01
C TYR A 382 -3.11 -21.14 10.09
N ALA A 383 -3.95 -20.11 9.99
CA ALA A 383 -5.09 -19.91 10.88
C ALA A 383 -6.41 -20.11 10.13
N VAL A 384 -7.40 -20.68 10.82
CA VAL A 384 -8.77 -20.75 10.31
C VAL A 384 -9.40 -19.36 10.42
N PRO A 385 -9.92 -18.76 9.33
CA PRO A 385 -10.64 -17.49 9.41
C PRO A 385 -11.76 -17.52 10.46
N SER A 386 -11.86 -16.47 11.25
CA SER A 386 -12.73 -16.42 12.43
C SER A 386 -13.93 -15.51 12.22
N LEU A 387 -15.08 -15.95 12.74
CA LEU A 387 -16.29 -15.14 12.89
C LEU A 387 -16.54 -14.92 14.38
N VAL A 388 -16.67 -13.67 14.79
CA VAL A 388 -16.90 -13.30 16.20
C VAL A 388 -18.10 -12.37 16.28
N GLU A 389 -19.16 -12.78 16.99
CA GLU A 389 -20.21 -11.83 17.39
C GLU A 389 -19.63 -10.91 18.46
N ALA A 390 -19.70 -9.59 18.24
CA ALA A 390 -19.07 -8.60 19.11
C ALA A 390 -19.87 -7.30 19.14
N GLU A 391 -19.63 -6.48 20.15
CA GLU A 391 -20.15 -5.11 20.19
C GLU A 391 -19.09 -4.13 19.69
N ASN A 392 -19.50 -3.08 18.98
CA ASN A 392 -18.55 -2.15 18.39
C ASN A 392 -17.69 -1.44 19.44
N HIS A 393 -18.20 -1.20 20.65
CA HIS A 393 -17.46 -0.48 21.69
C HIS A 393 -16.31 -1.30 22.33
N TYR A 394 -16.20 -2.59 22.01
CA TYR A 394 -15.10 -3.45 22.45
C TYR A 394 -13.77 -2.91 21.93
N HIS A 395 -12.78 -2.85 22.80
CA HIS A 395 -11.46 -2.31 22.47
C HIS A 395 -10.83 -3.08 21.31
N ILE A 396 -10.89 -4.42 21.34
CA ILE A 396 -10.35 -5.25 20.25
C ILE A 396 -11.06 -5.04 18.90
N VAL A 397 -12.32 -4.58 18.90
CA VAL A 397 -13.06 -4.24 17.67
C VAL A 397 -12.63 -2.87 17.11
N GLN A 398 -12.16 -1.97 17.98
CA GLN A 398 -11.63 -0.66 17.59
C GLN A 398 -10.20 -0.74 17.04
N GLU A 399 -9.43 -1.75 17.44
CA GLU A 399 -8.06 -1.96 17.01
C GLU A 399 -7.94 -2.77 15.71
N GLU A 400 -6.91 -2.48 14.92
CA GLU A 400 -6.57 -3.32 13.78
C GLU A 400 -5.74 -4.52 14.25
N THR A 401 -6.30 -5.72 14.12
CA THR A 401 -5.51 -6.97 14.10
C THR A 401 -5.32 -7.43 12.66
N PHE A 402 -4.08 -7.55 12.22
CA PHE A 402 -3.73 -7.88 10.84
C PHE A 402 -3.81 -9.39 10.55
N ALA A 403 -5.00 -9.96 10.77
CA ALA A 403 -5.29 -11.40 10.71
C ALA A 403 -6.73 -11.65 10.21
N PRO A 404 -7.12 -12.90 9.87
CA PRO A 404 -8.42 -13.19 9.27
C PRO A 404 -9.51 -13.31 10.35
N ILE A 405 -9.88 -12.18 10.96
CA ILE A 405 -10.95 -12.08 11.97
C ILE A 405 -12.02 -11.10 11.47
N LEU A 406 -13.28 -11.56 11.45
CA LEU A 406 -14.43 -10.74 11.08
C LEU A 406 -15.39 -10.63 12.27
N TYR A 407 -15.59 -9.40 12.75
CA TYR A 407 -16.52 -9.05 13.82
C TYR A 407 -17.91 -8.79 13.26
N LEU A 408 -18.93 -9.46 13.80
CA LEU A 408 -20.34 -9.33 13.41
C LEU A 408 -21.05 -8.42 14.41
N ILE A 409 -21.62 -7.32 13.91
CA ILE A 409 -22.21 -6.23 14.69
C ILE A 409 -23.63 -5.98 14.19
N ARG A 410 -24.60 -5.83 15.10
CA ARG A 410 -26.00 -5.50 14.78
C ARG A 410 -26.19 -3.98 14.66
N TYR A 411 -27.11 -3.55 13.81
CA TYR A 411 -27.65 -2.18 13.80
C TYR A 411 -29.14 -2.18 13.45
N LYS A 412 -29.83 -1.05 13.71
CA LYS A 412 -31.26 -0.87 13.42
C LYS A 412 -31.55 0.25 12.41
N THR A 413 -30.82 1.36 12.50
CA THR A 413 -31.04 2.51 11.60
C THR A 413 -29.80 2.79 10.76
N ILE A 414 -29.98 3.31 9.54
CA ILE A 414 -28.83 3.59 8.67
C ILE A 414 -27.87 4.62 9.31
N GLU A 415 -28.40 5.57 10.07
CA GLU A 415 -27.63 6.54 10.85
C GLU A 415 -26.74 5.86 11.89
N GLU A 416 -27.27 4.86 12.58
CA GLU A 416 -26.50 4.03 13.51
C GLU A 416 -25.40 3.25 12.79
N ALA A 417 -25.69 2.64 11.63
CA ALA A 417 -24.69 1.89 10.87
C ALA A 417 -23.51 2.77 10.42
N ILE A 418 -23.81 3.99 9.94
CA ILE A 418 -22.79 4.97 9.57
C ILE A 418 -21.99 5.41 10.80
N ALA A 419 -22.67 5.68 11.92
CA ALA A 419 -21.97 6.02 13.17
C ALA A 419 -21.05 4.89 13.65
N LEU A 420 -21.47 3.63 13.54
CA LEU A 420 -20.64 2.46 13.85
C LEU A 420 -19.43 2.36 12.90
N ASN A 421 -19.62 2.57 11.60
CA ASN A 421 -18.52 2.62 10.62
C ASN A 421 -17.46 3.66 11.02
N ASN A 422 -17.91 4.87 11.34
CA ASN A 422 -17.09 6.04 11.61
C ASN A 422 -16.45 6.04 13.02
N ASN A 423 -16.92 5.20 13.95
CA ASN A 423 -16.50 5.20 15.36
C ASN A 423 -15.04 4.77 15.59
N VAL A 424 -14.41 4.10 14.61
CA VAL A 424 -13.02 3.64 14.72
C VAL A 424 -12.02 4.74 14.37
N PRO A 425 -10.79 4.70 14.92
CA PRO A 425 -9.77 5.71 14.62
C PRO A 425 -9.27 5.64 13.16
N GLN A 426 -9.34 4.49 12.50
CA GLN A 426 -8.94 4.31 11.09
C GLN A 426 -10.01 4.83 10.12
N GLY A 427 -9.60 5.13 8.88
CA GLY A 427 -10.49 5.70 7.87
C GLY A 427 -10.09 5.33 6.44
N LEU A 428 -9.66 4.08 6.21
CA LEU A 428 -9.21 3.64 4.87
C LEU A 428 -10.39 3.36 3.94
N SER A 429 -11.09 2.24 4.14
CA SER A 429 -12.13 1.78 3.25
C SER A 429 -13.40 1.37 3.99
N SER A 430 -14.53 1.56 3.32
CA SER A 430 -15.86 1.26 3.82
C SER A 430 -16.77 0.87 2.66
N ALA A 431 -17.78 0.05 2.93
CA ALA A 431 -18.77 -0.30 1.92
C ALA A 431 -20.17 -0.45 2.50
N ILE A 432 -21.19 -0.22 1.67
CA ILE A 432 -22.58 -0.58 1.93
C ILE A 432 -23.13 -1.48 0.83
N PHE A 433 -23.84 -2.53 1.21
CA PHE A 433 -24.69 -3.30 0.30
C PHE A 433 -26.16 -2.91 0.52
N THR A 434 -26.79 -2.37 -0.51
CA THR A 434 -28.19 -1.92 -0.51
C THR A 434 -28.67 -1.68 -1.94
N ASP A 435 -29.94 -1.99 -2.23
CA ASP A 435 -30.61 -1.58 -3.48
C ASP A 435 -31.39 -0.26 -3.30
N SER A 436 -31.30 0.37 -2.13
CA SER A 436 -31.96 1.64 -1.83
C SER A 436 -31.10 2.82 -2.24
N LEU A 437 -31.54 3.57 -3.26
CA LEU A 437 -30.87 4.79 -3.72
C LEU A 437 -30.64 5.80 -2.58
N SER A 438 -31.62 5.95 -1.67
CA SER A 438 -31.48 6.88 -0.55
C SER A 438 -30.42 6.45 0.46
N GLU A 439 -30.18 5.14 0.64
CA GLU A 439 -29.15 4.64 1.55
C GLU A 439 -27.77 4.76 0.90
N SER A 440 -27.66 4.49 -0.41
CA SER A 440 -26.39 4.66 -1.13
C SER A 440 -25.95 6.12 -1.16
N GLU A 441 -26.84 7.04 -1.53
CA GLU A 441 -26.55 8.47 -1.58
C GLU A 441 -26.22 9.01 -0.18
N LYS A 442 -26.96 8.58 0.85
CA LYS A 442 -26.66 8.98 2.22
C LYS A 442 -25.29 8.47 2.68
N PHE A 443 -24.94 7.23 2.37
CA PHE A 443 -23.64 6.66 2.71
C PHE A 443 -22.46 7.39 2.03
N LEU A 444 -22.67 7.92 0.82
CA LEU A 444 -21.65 8.68 0.07
C LEU A 444 -21.69 10.20 0.30
N SER A 445 -22.72 10.71 0.99
CA SER A 445 -22.88 12.13 1.29
C SER A 445 -21.90 12.65 2.34
N GLU A 446 -21.90 13.97 2.57
CA GLU A 446 -21.13 14.63 3.63
C GLU A 446 -21.46 14.15 5.05
N ALA A 447 -22.62 13.52 5.25
CA ALA A 447 -23.05 12.92 6.51
C ALA A 447 -22.82 11.40 6.56
N GLY A 448 -22.19 10.83 5.53
CA GLY A 448 -21.99 9.41 5.31
C GLY A 448 -20.68 8.87 5.89
N SER A 449 -20.07 7.95 5.14
CA SER A 449 -18.77 7.39 5.49
C SER A 449 -17.68 8.46 5.52
N ASP A 450 -16.80 8.38 6.51
CA ASP A 450 -15.63 9.25 6.66
C ASP A 450 -14.30 8.60 6.22
N CYS A 451 -14.40 7.50 5.46
CA CYS A 451 -13.26 6.81 4.89
C CYS A 451 -12.79 7.46 3.58
N GLY A 452 -11.52 7.28 3.23
CA GLY A 452 -10.99 7.73 1.93
C GLY A 452 -11.56 6.95 0.73
N ILE A 453 -11.97 5.70 0.95
CA ILE A 453 -12.69 4.84 0.00
C ILE A 453 -14.07 4.51 0.58
N ALA A 454 -15.13 4.87 -0.14
CA ALA A 454 -16.51 4.58 0.21
C ALA A 454 -17.23 3.93 -0.98
N ASN A 455 -17.62 2.68 -0.79
CA ASN A 455 -18.10 1.81 -1.85
C ASN A 455 -19.59 1.45 -1.69
N VAL A 456 -20.29 1.25 -2.80
CA VAL A 456 -21.67 0.76 -2.83
C VAL A 456 -21.73 -0.51 -3.66
N ASN A 457 -22.27 -1.58 -3.09
CA ASN A 457 -22.44 -2.89 -3.74
C ASN A 457 -21.14 -3.54 -4.24
N ILE A 458 -20.00 -3.13 -3.67
CA ILE A 458 -18.69 -3.77 -3.82
C ILE A 458 -17.96 -3.73 -2.47
N GLY A 459 -17.18 -4.75 -2.15
CA GLY A 459 -16.50 -4.88 -0.86
C GLY A 459 -15.41 -3.81 -0.62
N THR A 460 -14.78 -3.85 0.56
CA THR A 460 -13.77 -2.87 1.00
C THR A 460 -12.46 -2.92 0.21
N SER A 461 -12.20 -4.00 -0.52
CA SER A 461 -11.04 -4.13 -1.42
C SER A 461 -11.32 -3.72 -2.86
N GLY A 462 -12.52 -3.17 -3.16
CA GLY A 462 -12.83 -2.60 -4.48
C GLY A 462 -12.12 -1.26 -4.65
N ALA A 463 -10.91 -1.30 -5.21
CA ALA A 463 -10.13 -0.13 -5.62
C ALA A 463 -9.38 -0.47 -6.92
N GLU A 464 -9.06 0.56 -7.70
CA GLU A 464 -8.40 0.39 -9.00
C GLU A 464 -7.47 1.58 -9.30
N ILE A 465 -6.54 1.39 -10.24
CA ILE A 465 -5.46 2.34 -10.55
C ILE A 465 -5.96 3.75 -10.86
N GLY A 466 -7.12 3.92 -11.51
CA GLY A 466 -7.64 5.23 -11.89
C GLY A 466 -8.00 6.15 -10.72
N GLY A 467 -8.33 5.59 -9.56
CA GLY A 467 -8.69 6.33 -8.35
C GLY A 467 -7.48 6.69 -7.49
N ALA A 468 -7.62 7.74 -6.67
CA ALA A 468 -6.67 8.02 -5.61
C ALA A 468 -6.88 7.01 -4.47
N PHE A 469 -5.92 6.10 -4.26
CA PHE A 469 -5.97 5.13 -3.18
C PHE A 469 -5.46 5.77 -1.89
N GLY A 470 -6.21 5.65 -0.80
CA GLY A 470 -5.74 6.00 0.55
C GLY A 470 -6.88 6.34 1.49
N GLY A 471 -6.53 6.71 2.72
CA GLY A 471 -7.50 6.88 3.81
C GLY A 471 -7.37 8.16 4.61
N GLU A 472 -8.37 8.40 5.45
CA GLU A 472 -8.46 9.53 6.38
C GLU A 472 -8.10 9.10 7.81
N LYS A 473 -8.17 10.06 8.75
CA LYS A 473 -7.92 9.85 10.19
C LYS A 473 -6.54 9.18 10.45
N ASP A 474 -6.49 8.14 11.29
CA ASP A 474 -5.28 7.40 11.61
C ASP A 474 -4.72 6.58 10.44
N THR A 475 -5.43 6.47 9.31
CA THR A 475 -4.86 5.92 8.08
C THR A 475 -3.85 6.89 7.44
N GLY A 476 -3.94 8.19 7.75
CA GLY A 476 -2.84 9.14 7.57
C GLY A 476 -3.02 10.23 6.53
N GLY A 477 -4.08 10.20 5.71
CA GLY A 477 -4.39 11.25 4.73
C GLY A 477 -3.56 11.20 3.45
N GLY A 478 -2.67 10.22 3.29
CA GLY A 478 -1.94 9.99 2.05
C GLY A 478 -2.88 9.62 0.90
N ARG A 479 -2.42 9.83 -0.34
CA ARG A 479 -3.02 9.25 -1.53
C ARG A 479 -1.96 8.78 -2.52
N GLU A 480 -2.19 7.62 -3.11
CA GLU A 480 -1.33 6.96 -4.09
C GLU A 480 -2.07 6.73 -5.42
N SER A 481 -1.33 6.29 -6.44
CA SER A 481 -1.86 5.87 -7.73
C SER A 481 -2.52 6.99 -8.56
N GLY A 482 -3.85 6.97 -8.73
CA GLY A 482 -4.58 7.74 -9.75
C GLY A 482 -4.99 9.15 -9.35
N SER A 483 -6.00 9.68 -10.04
CA SER A 483 -6.47 11.07 -9.91
C SER A 483 -5.31 12.09 -9.97
N ASP A 484 -5.20 12.99 -9.01
CA ASP A 484 -4.15 13.98 -8.89
C ASP A 484 -3.15 13.70 -7.75
N SER A 485 -3.04 12.44 -7.30
CA SER A 485 -2.06 11.97 -6.30
C SER A 485 -0.62 12.35 -6.67
N TRP A 486 -0.31 12.46 -7.98
CA TRP A 486 0.98 12.94 -8.49
C TRP A 486 1.40 14.31 -7.93
N LYS A 487 0.46 15.16 -7.52
CA LYS A 487 0.74 16.47 -6.91
C LYS A 487 1.47 16.35 -5.58
N MET A 488 1.32 15.24 -4.84
CA MET A 488 2.04 15.02 -3.58
C MET A 488 3.54 14.79 -3.80
N TYR A 489 3.92 14.28 -4.97
CA TYR A 489 5.30 14.09 -5.41
C TYR A 489 5.91 15.36 -6.02
N MET A 490 5.16 16.46 -6.11
CA MET A 490 5.66 17.70 -6.70
C MET A 490 5.44 18.89 -5.76
N ARG A 491 6.21 19.95 -5.96
CA ARG A 491 5.98 21.24 -5.30
C ARG A 491 5.30 22.21 -6.26
N ARG A 492 4.17 22.75 -5.83
CA ARG A 492 3.46 23.83 -6.54
C ARG A 492 4.25 25.13 -6.42
N GLN A 493 4.29 25.91 -7.50
CA GLN A 493 4.83 27.25 -7.54
C GLN A 493 3.86 28.16 -8.27
N THR A 494 3.41 29.23 -7.62
CA THR A 494 2.65 30.31 -8.25
C THR A 494 3.61 31.35 -8.80
N ASN A 495 3.47 31.66 -10.08
CA ASN A 495 4.32 32.59 -10.80
C ASN A 495 3.50 33.78 -11.26
N THR A 496 4.06 34.96 -11.06
CA THR A 496 3.58 36.21 -11.66
C THR A 496 4.69 36.76 -12.52
N ILE A 497 4.42 36.97 -13.80
CA ILE A 497 5.35 37.56 -14.76
C ILE A 497 4.81 38.93 -15.13
N ASN A 498 5.52 39.97 -14.70
CA ASN A 498 5.36 41.31 -15.27
C ASN A 498 6.03 41.32 -16.65
N TYR A 499 5.28 41.63 -17.70
CA TYR A 499 5.81 41.77 -19.06
C TYR A 499 5.80 43.22 -19.55
N SER A 500 5.54 44.18 -18.66
CA SER A 500 5.74 45.61 -18.91
C SER A 500 7.16 46.07 -18.55
N HIS A 501 7.45 47.34 -18.85
CA HIS A 501 8.64 48.05 -18.33
C HIS A 501 8.36 48.83 -17.04
N GLU A 502 7.13 48.78 -16.53
CA GLU A 502 6.71 49.51 -15.33
C GLU A 502 6.59 48.56 -14.14
N LEU A 503 6.86 49.06 -12.93
CA LEU A 503 6.53 48.37 -11.68
C LEU A 503 5.40 49.14 -11.00
N PRO A 504 4.13 48.96 -11.43
CA PRO A 504 3.01 49.53 -10.70
C PRO A 504 3.01 48.88 -9.31
N LEU A 505 3.37 49.66 -8.30
CA LEU A 505 3.36 49.21 -6.93
C LEU A 505 1.91 48.88 -6.56
N ALA A 506 1.72 47.69 -6.00
CA ALA A 506 0.44 47.32 -5.45
C ALA A 506 0.00 48.37 -4.40
N GLN A 507 -1.31 48.54 -4.24
CA GLN A 507 -1.92 49.47 -3.26
C GLN A 507 -1.73 50.97 -3.54
N GLY A 508 -1.33 51.36 -4.75
CA GLY A 508 -1.28 52.78 -5.13
C GLY A 508 -0.13 53.57 -4.50
N ILE A 509 0.85 52.88 -3.91
CA ILE A 509 2.07 53.49 -3.35
C ILE A 509 2.90 54.07 -4.52
N ARG A 510 3.53 55.23 -4.33
CA ARG A 510 4.49 55.81 -5.28
C ARG A 510 5.78 56.11 -4.54
N PHE A 511 6.90 55.55 -4.99
CA PHE A 511 8.22 56.01 -4.55
C PHE A 511 8.64 57.18 -5.46
N GLY A 512 8.94 58.34 -4.87
CA GLY A 512 9.27 59.57 -5.59
C GLY A 512 10.73 59.67 -6.03
N PHE A 513 11.30 58.60 -6.57
CA PHE A 513 12.64 58.61 -7.19
C PHE A 513 12.57 58.43 -8.70
#